data_AF-A0A832F207-F1
#
_entry.id   AF-A0A832F207-F1
#
_cell.length_a   1.000
_cell.length_b   1.000
_cell.length_c   1.000
_cell.angle_alpha   90.00
_cell.angle_beta   90.00
_cell.angle_gamma   90.00
#
_symmetry.space_group_name_H-M   'P 1'
#
loop_
_entity.id
_entity.type
_entity.pdbx_description
1 polymer ?
#
loop_
_entity_poly.entity_id
_entity_poly.type
_entity_poly.pdbx_seq_one_letter_code
_entity_poly.pdbx_strand_id
1 'polypeptide(L)' 'MGAAVVFAQHHGARAIEGHPVDVEALTAARVSGSAVFTGTMAMFAAAGFVEVGRTFPSRPGMHRPL' A
#
# COMPACT_ATOMS: atom_id res chain seq x y z
N MET A 1 13.14 4.60 -11.09
CA MET A 1 12.28 5.26 -10.07
C MET A 1 10.92 5.51 -10.70
N GLY A 2 9.83 5.21 -9.98
CA GLY A 2 8.47 5.24 -10.54
C GLY A 2 7.93 6.66 -10.78
N ALA A 3 7.31 6.89 -11.94
CA ALA A 3 6.81 8.20 -12.37
C ALA A 3 5.88 8.88 -11.34
N ALA A 4 5.10 8.10 -10.58
CA ALA A 4 4.21 8.61 -9.54
C ALA A 4 4.95 9.31 -8.38
N VAL A 5 6.13 8.81 -7.99
CA VAL A 5 6.94 9.39 -6.90
C VAL A 5 7.50 10.75 -7.31
N VAL A 6 8.04 10.82 -8.53
CA VAL A 6 8.60 12.06 -9.09
C VAL A 6 7.50 13.12 -9.25
N PHE A 7 6.32 12.71 -9.73
CA PHE A 7 5.17 13.59 -9.82
C PHE A 7 4.74 14.12 -8.44
N ALA A 8 4.61 13.25 -7.44
CA ALA A 8 4.22 13.67 -6.09
C ALA A 8 5.23 14.65 -5.47
N GLN A 9 6.53 14.38 -5.60
CA GLN A 9 7.60 15.29 -5.15
C GLN A 9 7.55 16.64 -5.86
N HIS A 10 7.39 16.64 -7.20
CA HIS A 10 7.31 17.87 -7.99
C HIS A 10 6.13 18.76 -7.57
N HIS A 11 5.04 18.14 -7.10
CA HIS A 11 3.85 18.84 -6.61
C HIS A 11 3.88 19.13 -5.09
N GLY A 12 5.03 18.95 -4.42
CA GLY A 12 5.21 19.32 -3.01
C GLY A 12 4.58 18.35 -2.01
N ALA A 13 4.23 17.14 -2.43
CA ALA A 13 3.77 16.11 -1.52
C ALA A 13 4.92 15.71 -0.56
N ARG A 14 4.61 15.59 0.72
CA ARG A 14 5.58 15.17 1.77
C ARG A 14 5.66 13.66 1.93
N ALA A 15 4.68 12.93 1.42
CA ALA A 15 4.58 11.49 1.55
C ALA A 15 3.65 10.90 0.49
N ILE A 16 3.72 9.58 0.35
CA ILE A 16 2.75 8.76 -0.38
C ILE A 16 2.04 7.86 0.62
N GLU A 17 0.72 7.80 0.50
CA GLU A 17 -0.11 6.84 1.22
C GLU A 17 -0.56 5.72 0.28
N GLY A 18 -0.60 4.51 0.82
CA GLY A 18 -0.91 3.27 0.13
C GLY A 18 -1.93 2.44 0.89
N HIS A 19 -2.85 1.80 0.18
CA HIS A 19 -3.85 0.91 0.77
C HIS A 19 -3.77 -0.49 0.14
N PRO A 20 -2.69 -1.24 0.41
CA PRO A 20 -2.58 -2.61 -0.06
C PRO A 20 -3.55 -3.54 0.66
N VAL A 21 -3.58 -4.78 0.18
CA VAL A 21 -4.20 -5.89 0.91
C VAL A 21 -3.11 -6.71 1.61
N ASP A 22 -3.33 -7.00 2.88
CA ASP A 22 -2.57 -8.00 3.63
C ASP A 22 -3.16 -9.38 3.34
N VAL A 23 -2.42 -10.17 2.56
CA VAL A 23 -2.85 -11.51 2.09
C VAL A 23 -2.79 -12.58 3.18
N GLU A 24 -1.97 -12.38 4.21
CA GLU A 24 -1.89 -13.31 5.35
C GLU A 24 -3.04 -13.09 6.31
N ALA A 25 -3.50 -11.85 6.45
CA ALA A 25 -4.68 -11.50 7.25
C ALA A 25 -6.02 -11.76 6.53
N LEU A 26 -6.02 -12.32 5.31
CA LEU A 26 -7.24 -12.70 4.60
C LEU A 26 -7.77 -14.05 5.09
N THR A 27 -8.92 -14.02 5.77
CA THR A 27 -9.63 -15.24 6.19
C THR A 27 -10.46 -15.86 5.07
N ALA A 28 -10.68 -15.14 3.96
CA ALA A 28 -11.45 -15.64 2.83
C ALA A 28 -10.61 -16.62 2.00
N ALA A 29 -11.16 -17.82 1.73
CA ALA A 29 -10.51 -18.86 0.93
C ALA A 29 -10.19 -18.43 -0.52
N ARG A 30 -10.86 -17.37 -1.00
CA ARG A 30 -10.60 -16.79 -2.32
C ARG A 30 -10.65 -15.27 -2.23
N VAL A 31 -9.54 -14.65 -2.60
CA VAL A 31 -9.44 -13.20 -2.74
C VAL A 31 -9.90 -12.83 -4.14
N SER A 32 -10.87 -11.92 -4.25
CA SER A 32 -11.22 -11.38 -5.58
C SER A 32 -9.98 -10.75 -6.19
N GLY A 33 -9.68 -11.03 -7.47
CA GLY A 33 -8.52 -10.44 -8.15
C GLY A 33 -8.53 -8.91 -8.13
N SER A 34 -9.73 -8.31 -8.04
CA SER A 34 -9.90 -6.86 -7.84
C SER A 34 -9.39 -6.35 -6.48
N ALA A 35 -9.35 -7.19 -5.44
CA ALA A 35 -8.84 -6.80 -4.14
C ALA A 35 -7.30 -6.76 -4.12
N VAL A 36 -6.62 -7.56 -4.94
CA VAL A 36 -5.14 -7.57 -5.03
C VAL A 36 -4.62 -6.60 -6.09
N PHE A 37 -5.49 -6.05 -6.94
CA PHE A 37 -5.13 -5.09 -7.98
C PHE A 37 -4.37 -3.87 -7.44
N THR A 38 -4.66 -3.45 -6.21
CA THR A 38 -3.96 -2.33 -5.56
C THR A 38 -2.56 -2.68 -5.05
N GLY A 39 -2.13 -3.94 -5.15
CA GLY A 39 -0.86 -4.46 -4.61
C GLY A 39 -1.02 -5.09 -3.22
N THR A 40 -0.03 -5.90 -2.83
CA THR A 40 -0.01 -6.56 -1.52
C THR A 40 0.83 -5.80 -0.50
N MET A 41 0.58 -6.04 0.79
CA MET A 41 1.36 -5.44 1.89
C MET A 41 2.86 -5.66 1.70
N ALA A 42 3.27 -6.87 1.29
CA ALA A 42 4.66 -7.21 1.02
C ALA A 42 5.27 -6.37 -0.13
N MET A 43 4.50 -6.06 -1.19
CA MET A 43 4.97 -5.20 -2.29
C MET A 43 5.22 -3.77 -1.81
N PHE A 44 4.36 -3.24 -0.95
CA PHE A 44 4.51 -1.90 -0.39
C PHE A 44 5.68 -1.83 0.60
N ALA A 45 5.83 -2.84 1.46
CA ALA A 45 6.99 -2.97 2.34
C ALA A 45 8.31 -3.00 1.54
N ALA A 46 8.37 -3.78 0.46
CA ALA A 46 9.53 -3.81 -0.44
C ALA A 46 9.80 -2.47 -1.14
N ALA A 47 8.77 -1.65 -1.34
CA ALA A 47 8.87 -0.29 -1.90
C ALA A 47 9.20 0.79 -0.85
N GLY A 48 9.47 0.40 0.40
CA GLY A 48 9.87 1.30 1.49
C GLY A 48 8.71 1.96 2.23
N PHE A 49 7.50 1.44 2.11
CA PHE A 49 6.38 1.90 2.92
C PHE A 49 6.36 1.19 4.28
N VAL A 50 5.87 1.90 5.30
CA VAL A 50 5.65 1.39 6.66
C VAL A 50 4.16 1.40 6.99
N GLU A 51 3.69 0.43 7.76
CA GLU A 51 2.30 0.40 8.22
C GLU A 51 2.06 1.51 9.26
N VAL A 52 0.98 2.27 9.10
CA VAL A 52 0.57 3.36 10.02
C VAL A 52 -0.75 3.08 10.73
N GLY A 53 -1.47 2.04 10.33
CA GLY A 53 -2.71 1.60 10.98
C GLY A 53 -3.53 0.67 10.10
N ARG A 54 -4.60 0.10 10.68
CA ARG A 54 -5.52 -0.80 9.98
C ARG A 54 -6.96 -0.39 10.24
N THR A 55 -7.70 -0.06 9.19
CA THR A 55 -9.16 0.15 9.29
C THR A 55 -9.91 -1.18 9.29
N PHE A 56 -9.32 -2.21 8.67
CA PHE A 56 -9.80 -3.59 8.67
C PHE A 56 -8.58 -4.52 8.72
N PRO A 57 -8.64 -5.72 9.34
CA PRO A 57 -7.47 -6.58 9.55
C PRO A 57 -6.65 -6.86 8.28
N SER A 58 -7.32 -7.04 7.13
CA SER A 58 -6.66 -7.27 5.82
C SER A 58 -6.39 -6.00 4.99
N ARG A 59 -6.64 -4.80 5.56
CA ARG A 59 -6.49 -3.50 4.88
C ARG A 59 -5.58 -2.58 5.70
N PRO A 60 -4.25 -2.79 5.63
CA PRO A 60 -3.31 -1.86 6.21
C PRO A 60 -3.27 -0.55 5.41
N GLY A 61 -3.23 0.56 6.14
CA GLY A 61 -2.76 1.84 5.64
C GLY A 61 -1.25 1.87 5.73
N MET A 62 -0.60 2.19 4.61
CA MET A 62 0.85 2.23 4.49
C MET A 62 1.30 3.63 4.08
N HIS A 63 2.41 4.07 4.65
CA HIS A 63 2.95 5.42 4.48
C HIS A 63 4.41 5.35 4.05
N ARG A 64 4.80 6.22 3.13
CA ARG A 64 6.20 6.42 2.77
C ARG A 64 6.52 7.91 2.65
N PRO A 65 7.49 8.44 3.41
CA PRO A 65 7.95 9.81 3.20
C PRO A 65 8.63 9.95 1.83
N LEU A 66 8.46 11.12 1.22
CA LEU A 66 9.01 11.48 -0.09
C LEU A 66 10.33 12.23 0.01
#